data_AF-A0A819WDL3-F1
#
_entry.id   AF-A0A819WDL3-F1
#
_cell.length_a   1.000
_cell.length_b   1.000
_cell.length_c   1.000
_cell.angle_alpha   90.00
_cell.angle_beta   90.00
_cell.angle_gamma   90.00
#
_symmetry.space_group_name_H-M   'P 1'
#
loop_
_entity.id
_entity.type
_entity.pdbx_description
1 polymer ?
#
loop_
_entity_poly.entity_id
_entity_poly.type
_entity_poly.pdbx_seq_one_letter_code
_entity_poly.pdbx_strand_id
1 'polypeptide(L)'
;MTAKRTKKNAIIPNGLSGDEVESFESKDEMNNVTLALRNELNMNEKSSTSEKKKNALGQKKFAATAADFVDNMPPPPIHDELQPIDYFYCIFGKQSTTLLTNQSNLYSVQKHPNKPARISEIEMEYFIGILLMTGIYSFPKQRYFWSSDTRFESRSSVMSRDQFLEIKKSLHVTDNSVQSNRTDINFDRANKVRPLLNIVKENFRKISKEEKLSIDEQIIPFKGKSIMKQHMPNKPNRWDYKMFLLVGGKSGICYDFIFYTGKNDKKKHGFCTDIVLDLCETVPRFINHKVYFDNYFTTIRLQYRINVGSKKYYIKIIFRLIDLSVVNAWSLYRRHCWQLKLPKKDIMSLLTFRINIATVLLKSSPPPSIIKCGRPS
;
A
#
# COMPACT_ATOMS: atom_id res chain seq x y z
N MET A 1 -56.82 8.71 -7.93
CA MET A 1 -56.19 8.40 -6.63
C MET A 1 -54.91 9.24 -6.52
N THR A 2 -55.00 10.37 -5.84
CA THR A 2 -53.90 11.34 -5.67
C THR A 2 -54.13 12.12 -4.39
N ALA A 3 -53.17 12.11 -3.46
CA ALA A 3 -53.09 13.00 -2.29
C ALA A 3 -51.60 13.20 -1.96
N LYS A 4 -51.01 14.41 -2.10
CA LYS A 4 -50.98 15.57 -1.16
C LYS A 4 -50.53 15.14 0.25
N ARG A 5 -49.54 15.72 0.94
CA ARG A 5 -49.18 17.13 1.28
C ARG A 5 -47.86 17.01 2.12
N THR A 6 -46.99 17.98 2.41
CA THR A 6 -47.20 19.38 2.86
C THR A 6 -45.86 20.14 2.89
N LYS A 7 -45.86 21.40 2.43
CA LYS A 7 -44.91 22.45 2.82
C LYS A 7 -45.36 23.07 4.16
N LYS A 8 -44.42 23.58 4.96
CA LYS A 8 -44.66 24.67 5.92
C LYS A 8 -43.59 25.76 5.72
N ASN A 9 -44.06 26.98 5.47
CA ASN A 9 -43.29 28.24 5.50
C ASN A 9 -43.51 28.91 6.86
N ALA A 10 -42.54 29.71 7.32
CA ALA A 10 -42.72 30.86 8.21
C ALA A 10 -41.53 31.82 7.93
N ILE A 11 -41.72 32.90 7.17
CA ILE A 11 -42.07 34.28 7.59
C ILE A 11 -40.94 34.96 8.38
N ILE A 12 -40.32 35.95 7.72
CA ILE A 12 -39.34 36.93 8.21
C ILE A 12 -40.10 38.14 8.78
N PRO A 13 -39.55 38.84 9.80
CA PRO A 13 -39.68 40.30 9.86
C PRO A 13 -38.34 41.02 9.67
N ASN A 14 -38.40 42.11 8.91
CA ASN A 14 -37.34 43.03 8.51
C ASN A 14 -36.83 43.92 9.67
N GLY A 15 -35.58 44.38 9.57
CA GLY A 15 -35.19 45.73 10.01
C GLY A 15 -33.75 45.92 10.51
N LEU A 16 -33.06 46.92 9.93
CA LEU A 16 -31.83 47.64 10.37
C LEU A 16 -30.50 46.95 9.98
N SER A 17 -29.77 47.35 8.93
CA SER A 17 -29.07 48.61 8.55
C SER A 17 -27.59 48.63 8.96
N GLY A 18 -26.69 48.82 7.98
CA GLY A 18 -25.41 49.54 8.11
C GLY A 18 -24.22 48.82 8.75
N ASP A 19 -23.29 48.38 7.90
CA ASP A 19 -21.85 48.68 7.90
C ASP A 19 -20.96 48.55 9.17
N GLU A 20 -19.83 47.86 8.92
CA GLU A 20 -18.46 48.13 9.38
C GLU A 20 -17.92 47.62 10.74
N VAL A 21 -16.92 46.73 10.58
CA VAL A 21 -15.58 46.72 11.19
C VAL A 21 -15.38 46.14 12.61
N GLU A 22 -14.45 45.17 12.60
CA GLU A 22 -13.66 44.57 13.67
C GLU A 22 -13.30 45.50 14.85
N SER A 23 -13.39 44.99 16.09
CA SER A 23 -12.23 44.54 16.89
C SER A 23 -12.51 44.50 18.40
N PHE A 24 -11.67 43.70 19.07
CA PHE A 24 -11.37 43.64 20.51
C PHE A 24 -12.15 42.68 21.44
N GLU A 25 -11.52 41.51 21.60
CA GLU A 25 -11.19 40.80 22.84
C GLU A 25 -12.08 41.00 24.08
N SER A 26 -12.61 39.88 24.59
CA SER A 26 -12.77 39.69 26.03
C SER A 26 -12.00 38.44 26.48
N LYS A 27 -11.24 38.60 27.58
CA LYS A 27 -10.21 37.69 28.11
C LYS A 27 -10.76 36.39 28.73
N ASP A 28 -12.08 36.18 28.72
CA ASP A 28 -12.71 35.04 29.38
C ASP A 28 -12.90 33.83 28.45
N GLU A 29 -12.77 33.99 27.12
CA GLU A 29 -12.69 32.85 26.20
C GLU A 29 -11.28 32.27 26.09
N MET A 30 -10.23 33.06 26.32
CA MET A 30 -8.83 32.58 26.28
C MET A 30 -8.53 31.61 27.44
N ASN A 31 -9.13 31.82 28.61
CA ASN A 31 -8.92 30.93 29.76
C ASN A 31 -9.62 29.57 29.58
N ASN A 32 -10.76 29.51 28.88
CA ASN A 32 -11.44 28.24 28.58
C ASN A 32 -10.77 27.45 27.47
N VAL A 33 -10.19 28.13 26.46
CA VAL A 33 -9.37 27.47 25.42
C VAL A 33 -8.02 27.00 25.99
N THR A 34 -7.42 27.75 26.92
CA THR A 34 -6.16 27.34 27.56
C THR A 34 -6.35 26.16 28.53
N LEU A 35 -7.50 26.04 29.21
CA LEU A 35 -7.82 24.85 30.01
C LEU A 35 -8.14 23.63 29.15
N ALA A 36 -8.79 23.82 28.00
CA ALA A 36 -9.04 22.75 27.02
C ALA A 36 -7.74 22.26 26.35
N LEU A 37 -6.84 23.17 25.96
CA LEU A 37 -5.53 22.84 25.39
C LEU A 37 -4.59 22.20 26.41
N ARG A 38 -4.66 22.57 27.70
CA ARG A 38 -3.85 21.92 28.75
C ARG A 38 -4.34 20.50 29.08
N ASN A 39 -5.63 20.23 28.89
CA ASN A 39 -6.19 18.88 29.00
C ASN A 39 -5.94 18.03 27.74
N GLU A 40 -5.85 18.63 26.55
CA GLU A 40 -5.44 17.93 25.31
C GLU A 40 -3.93 17.66 25.26
N LEU A 41 -3.09 18.56 25.79
CA LEU A 41 -1.63 18.35 25.85
C LEU A 41 -1.24 17.31 26.92
N ASN A 42 -2.02 17.15 28.00
CA ASN A 42 -1.81 16.09 28.99
C ASN A 42 -2.37 14.71 28.57
N MET A 43 -3.09 14.61 27.44
CA MET A 43 -3.53 13.33 26.86
C MET A 43 -2.60 12.81 25.74
N ASN A 44 -1.60 13.60 25.31
CA ASN A 44 -0.67 13.21 24.24
C ASN A 44 0.72 12.71 24.72
N GLU A 45 0.98 12.63 26.04
CA GLU A 45 2.21 12.02 26.58
C GLU A 45 2.07 10.55 27.01
N LYS A 46 0.93 9.88 26.77
CA LYS A 46 0.79 8.44 27.03
C LYS A 46 0.49 7.65 25.77
N SER A 47 1.57 7.37 25.06
CA SER A 47 1.89 6.08 24.43
C SER A 47 0.72 5.13 24.11
N SER A 48 0.38 5.05 22.82
CA SER A 48 -0.12 3.83 22.18
C SER A 48 0.59 3.73 20.81
N THR A 49 1.74 3.09 20.60
CA THR A 49 2.32 1.83 21.13
C THR A 49 1.34 0.66 21.11
N SER A 50 0.61 0.49 20.00
CA SER A 50 -0.05 -0.79 19.70
C SER A 50 0.84 -1.63 18.78
N GLU A 51 1.71 -2.39 19.45
CA GLU A 51 2.51 -3.49 18.92
C GLU A 51 1.68 -4.50 18.13
N LYS A 52 2.09 -4.73 16.88
CA LYS A 52 1.68 -5.88 16.09
C LYS A 52 2.60 -7.07 16.41
N LYS A 53 2.17 -7.95 17.32
CA LYS A 53 2.84 -9.25 17.58
C LYS A 53 2.24 -10.37 16.73
N LYS A 54 3.00 -10.67 15.67
CA LYS A 54 3.39 -11.99 15.15
C LYS A 54 2.55 -13.20 15.61
N ASN A 55 1.79 -13.75 14.68
CA ASN A 55 1.66 -15.21 14.61
C ASN A 55 3.00 -15.74 14.05
N ALA A 56 3.60 -16.86 14.52
CA ALA A 56 4.71 -17.59 13.84
C ALA A 56 4.36 -19.00 13.29
N LEU A 57 4.70 -19.25 12.01
CA LEU A 57 4.58 -20.47 11.22
C LEU A 57 5.90 -21.20 11.42
N GLY A 58 5.86 -22.52 11.56
CA GLY A 58 6.96 -23.43 11.89
C GLY A 58 8.35 -22.89 11.61
N GLN A 59 9.05 -22.52 12.69
CA GLN A 59 10.43 -22.07 12.62
C GLN A 59 11.32 -23.28 12.33
N LYS A 60 11.55 -23.57 11.04
CA LYS A 60 12.89 -24.00 10.62
C LYS A 60 13.85 -22.96 11.22
N LYS A 61 14.77 -23.38 12.09
CA LYS A 61 15.77 -22.50 12.66
C LYS A 61 16.63 -21.99 11.52
N PHE A 62 16.27 -20.83 10.95
CA PHE A 62 17.24 -19.96 10.32
C PHE A 62 18.26 -19.66 11.41
N ALA A 63 19.43 -20.29 11.33
CA ALA A 63 20.59 -19.67 11.94
C ALA A 63 20.70 -18.33 11.21
N ALA A 64 20.39 -17.23 11.89
CA ALA A 64 20.97 -15.98 11.47
C ALA A 64 22.47 -16.25 11.50
N THR A 65 23.09 -16.39 10.32
CA THR A 65 24.51 -16.19 10.22
C THR A 65 24.78 -14.88 10.95
N ALA A 66 25.77 -14.85 11.82
CA ALA A 66 26.31 -13.60 12.36
C ALA A 66 27.04 -12.86 11.22
N ALA A 67 26.32 -12.65 10.12
CA ALA A 67 26.71 -11.82 9.02
C ALA A 67 26.12 -10.45 9.35
N ASP A 68 27.00 -9.53 9.71
CA ASP A 68 26.65 -8.13 9.76
C ASP A 68 26.18 -7.72 8.36
N PHE A 69 25.20 -6.81 8.31
CA PHE A 69 24.81 -6.23 7.03
C PHE A 69 26.02 -5.49 6.47
N VAL A 70 26.45 -5.87 5.27
CA VAL A 70 27.49 -5.17 4.54
C VAL A 70 26.79 -4.23 3.56
N ASP A 71 26.91 -2.93 3.81
CA ASP A 71 26.39 -1.93 2.89
C ASP A 71 27.24 -1.93 1.62
N ASN A 72 26.71 -2.53 0.57
CA ASN A 72 27.29 -2.55 -0.76
C ASN A 72 26.66 -1.49 -1.66
N MET A 73 26.02 -0.46 -1.10
CA MET A 73 25.67 0.72 -1.89
C MET A 73 26.96 1.29 -2.47
N PRO A 74 27.17 1.25 -3.80
CA PRO A 74 28.32 1.92 -4.37
C PRO A 74 28.23 3.40 -3.97
N PRO A 75 29.35 4.03 -3.60
CA PRO A 75 29.37 5.47 -3.43
C PRO A 75 28.82 6.10 -4.72
N PRO A 76 28.07 7.21 -4.62
CA PRO A 76 27.62 7.91 -5.81
C PRO A 76 28.84 8.15 -6.72
N PRO A 77 28.70 7.99 -8.06
CA PRO A 77 29.81 8.18 -8.98
C PRO A 77 30.51 9.51 -8.69
N ILE A 78 31.84 9.46 -8.52
CA ILE A 78 32.68 10.64 -8.21
C ILE A 78 32.82 11.57 -9.43
N HIS A 79 32.46 11.07 -10.61
CA HIS A 79 32.61 11.78 -11.88
C HIS A 79 31.24 12.07 -12.49
N ASP A 80 31.06 13.35 -12.82
CA ASP A 80 29.92 14.08 -13.36
C ASP A 80 28.83 14.47 -12.35
N GLU A 81 28.61 15.79 -12.21
CA GLU A 81 27.50 16.38 -11.46
C GLU A 81 26.15 15.96 -12.09
N LEU A 82 25.64 14.80 -11.67
CA LEU A 82 24.36 14.28 -12.14
C LEU A 82 23.25 15.32 -11.92
N GLN A 83 22.54 15.65 -12.99
CA GLN A 83 21.40 16.54 -12.93
C GLN A 83 20.17 15.74 -12.46
N PRO A 84 19.15 16.39 -11.87
CA PRO A 84 17.91 15.72 -11.45
C PRO A 84 17.25 14.84 -12.54
N ILE A 85 17.41 15.23 -13.80
CA ILE A 85 16.89 14.49 -14.96
C ILE A 85 17.58 13.13 -15.15
N ASP A 86 18.85 13.01 -14.77
CA ASP A 86 19.61 11.76 -14.89
C ASP A 86 19.05 10.72 -13.92
N TYR A 87 18.77 11.12 -12.67
CA TYR A 87 18.11 10.26 -11.69
C TYR A 87 16.70 9.85 -12.14
N PHE A 88 15.93 10.77 -12.74
CA PHE A 88 14.63 10.44 -13.30
C PHE A 88 14.77 9.36 -14.38
N TYR A 89 15.72 9.49 -15.31
CA TYR A 89 15.90 8.51 -16.38
C TYR A 89 16.58 7.21 -15.93
N CYS A 90 17.34 7.18 -14.84
CA CYS A 90 17.78 5.92 -14.22
C CYS A 90 16.58 5.05 -13.80
N ILE A 91 15.47 5.69 -13.42
CA ILE A 91 14.30 5.05 -12.86
C ILE A 91 13.22 4.83 -13.92
N PHE A 92 12.77 5.91 -14.57
CA PHE A 92 11.76 5.85 -15.61
C PHE A 92 12.29 5.19 -16.89
N GLY A 93 13.58 5.35 -17.20
CA GLY A 93 14.22 4.82 -18.39
C GLY A 93 13.89 5.62 -19.65
N LYS A 94 14.90 6.00 -20.45
CA LYS A 94 14.67 6.61 -21.78
C LYS A 94 13.83 5.69 -22.69
N GLN A 95 13.98 4.37 -22.52
CA GLN A 95 13.19 3.36 -23.21
C GLN A 95 11.68 3.49 -22.97
N SER A 96 11.25 4.00 -21.81
CA SER A 96 9.83 4.28 -21.54
C SER A 96 9.29 5.39 -22.42
N THR A 97 10.09 6.45 -22.65
CA THR A 97 9.71 7.55 -23.56
C THR A 97 9.57 7.05 -24.99
N THR A 98 10.53 6.27 -25.48
CA THR A 98 10.46 5.62 -26.80
C THR A 98 9.25 4.69 -26.92
N LEU A 99 9.00 3.87 -25.89
CA LEU A 99 7.83 2.98 -25.84
C LEU A 99 6.52 3.78 -25.95
N LEU A 100 6.36 4.81 -25.12
CA LEU A 100 5.16 5.65 -25.12
C LEU A 100 4.97 6.32 -26.48
N THR A 101 6.03 6.85 -27.08
CA THR A 101 5.99 7.52 -28.38
C THR A 101 5.52 6.56 -29.47
N ASN A 102 6.19 5.41 -29.60
CA ASN A 102 5.91 4.44 -30.66
C ASN A 102 4.51 3.84 -30.53
N GLN A 103 4.11 3.44 -29.32
CA GLN A 103 2.82 2.79 -29.10
C GLN A 103 1.66 3.79 -29.20
N SER A 104 1.86 5.05 -28.81
CA SER A 104 0.83 6.10 -28.98
C SER A 104 0.61 6.46 -30.46
N ASN A 105 1.68 6.56 -31.25
CA ASN A 105 1.57 6.75 -32.70
C ASN A 105 0.85 5.58 -33.37
N LEU A 106 1.24 4.34 -33.03
CA LEU A 106 0.58 3.14 -33.54
C LEU A 106 -0.91 3.10 -33.18
N TYR A 107 -1.24 3.38 -31.92
CA TYR A 107 -2.63 3.47 -31.48
C TYR A 107 -3.41 4.54 -32.26
N SER A 108 -2.80 5.68 -32.53
CA SER A 108 -3.44 6.73 -33.31
C SER A 108 -3.71 6.30 -34.75
N VAL A 109 -2.81 5.55 -35.39
CA VAL A 109 -3.04 4.96 -36.72
C VAL A 109 -4.20 3.97 -36.68
N GLN A 110 -4.25 3.13 -35.64
CA GLN A 110 -5.32 2.12 -35.47
C GLN A 110 -6.70 2.73 -35.23
N LYS A 111 -6.80 3.87 -34.54
CA LYS A 111 -8.08 4.52 -34.21
C LYS A 111 -8.50 5.62 -35.17
N HIS A 112 -7.54 6.32 -35.75
CA HIS A 112 -7.76 7.49 -36.59
C HIS A 112 -6.89 7.42 -37.86
N PRO A 113 -7.12 6.42 -38.74
CA PRO A 113 -6.26 6.19 -39.92
C PRO A 113 -6.21 7.38 -40.88
N ASN A 114 -7.29 8.17 -40.94
CA ASN A 114 -7.38 9.35 -41.81
C ASN A 114 -6.63 10.58 -41.26
N LYS A 115 -6.33 10.60 -39.96
CA LYS A 115 -5.61 11.70 -39.30
C LYS A 115 -4.84 11.17 -38.08
N PRO A 116 -3.79 10.36 -38.30
CA PRO A 116 -2.99 9.84 -37.20
C PRO A 116 -2.16 10.96 -36.58
N ALA A 117 -2.01 10.92 -35.26
CA ALA A 117 -1.04 11.70 -34.53
C ALA A 117 0.37 11.35 -35.01
N ARG A 118 1.23 12.36 -35.07
CA ARG A 118 2.66 12.24 -35.38
C ARG A 118 3.42 12.81 -34.20
N ILE A 119 3.64 11.97 -33.20
CA ILE A 119 4.27 12.35 -31.94
C ILE A 119 5.76 12.00 -32.05
N SER A 120 6.64 12.98 -31.91
CA SER A 120 8.07 12.77 -31.77
C SER A 120 8.45 12.43 -30.32
N GLU A 121 9.64 11.84 -30.11
CA GLU A 121 10.13 11.58 -28.75
C GLU A 121 10.29 12.88 -27.95
N ILE A 122 10.77 13.95 -28.57
CA ILE A 122 10.92 15.28 -27.96
C ILE A 122 9.56 15.81 -27.48
N GLU A 123 8.51 15.67 -28.30
CA GLU A 123 7.16 16.06 -27.88
C GLU A 123 6.66 15.19 -26.73
N MET A 124 6.98 13.90 -26.68
CA MET A 124 6.65 13.04 -25.55
C MET A 124 7.37 13.48 -24.27
N GLU A 125 8.64 13.89 -24.36
CA GLU A 125 9.38 14.47 -23.23
C GLU A 125 8.75 15.78 -22.75
N TYR A 126 8.38 16.68 -23.66
CA TYR A 126 7.64 17.91 -23.33
C TYR A 126 6.30 17.60 -22.67
N PHE A 127 5.58 16.60 -23.16
CA PHE A 127 4.33 16.14 -22.55
C PHE A 127 4.55 15.65 -21.11
N ILE A 128 5.58 14.84 -20.86
CA ILE A 128 5.96 14.38 -19.51
C ILE A 128 6.35 15.56 -18.62
N GLY A 129 7.16 16.50 -19.12
CA GLY A 129 7.55 17.71 -18.40
C GLY A 129 6.35 18.56 -17.99
N ILE A 130 5.38 18.76 -18.90
CA ILE A 130 4.13 19.46 -18.59
C ILE A 130 3.32 18.70 -17.53
N LEU A 131 3.25 17.36 -17.60
CA LEU A 131 2.57 16.56 -16.56
C LEU A 131 3.21 16.76 -15.18
N LEU A 132 4.54 16.75 -15.08
CA LEU A 132 5.25 17.02 -13.82
C LEU A 132 4.91 18.42 -13.29
N MET A 133 4.88 19.43 -14.15
CA MET A 133 4.49 20.78 -13.78
C MET A 133 3.04 20.89 -13.29
N THR A 134 2.12 20.08 -13.84
CA THR A 134 0.73 20.03 -13.36
C THR A 134 0.60 19.45 -11.94
N GLY A 135 1.60 18.68 -11.49
CA GLY A 135 1.67 18.20 -10.10
C GLY A 135 2.05 19.30 -9.11
N ILE A 136 2.76 20.33 -9.56
CA ILE A 136 3.19 21.47 -8.74
C ILE A 136 2.10 22.54 -8.68
N TYR A 137 1.55 22.91 -9.85
CA TYR A 137 0.54 23.95 -9.97
C TYR A 137 -0.83 23.34 -10.16
N SER A 138 -1.69 23.43 -9.15
CA SER A 138 -3.07 22.93 -9.24
C SER A 138 -3.99 24.00 -9.82
N PHE A 139 -4.59 23.73 -10.97
CA PHE A 139 -5.65 24.55 -11.54
C PHE A 139 -6.99 23.78 -11.59
N PRO A 140 -8.14 24.45 -11.36
CA PRO A 140 -9.45 23.78 -11.39
C PRO A 140 -9.78 23.10 -12.73
N LYS A 141 -9.24 23.62 -13.84
CA LYS A 141 -9.45 23.07 -15.19
C LYS A 141 -8.13 23.02 -15.94
N GLN A 142 -7.92 21.92 -16.65
CA GLN A 142 -6.69 21.68 -17.43
C GLN A 142 -6.41 22.75 -18.50
N ARG A 143 -7.44 23.38 -19.06
CA ARG A 143 -7.24 24.46 -20.05
C ARG A 143 -6.52 25.69 -19.49
N TYR A 144 -6.57 25.92 -18.17
CA TYR A 144 -5.95 27.09 -17.55
C TYR A 144 -4.42 27.05 -17.59
N PHE A 145 -3.80 25.87 -17.76
CA PHE A 145 -2.35 25.79 -17.99
C PHE A 145 -1.89 26.51 -19.26
N TRP A 146 -2.78 26.82 -20.21
CA TRP A 146 -2.50 27.56 -21.46
C TRP A 146 -3.17 28.94 -21.56
N SER A 147 -3.89 29.39 -20.54
CA SER A 147 -4.58 30.69 -20.53
C SER A 147 -3.58 31.83 -20.38
N SER A 148 -3.77 32.94 -21.12
CA SER A 148 -2.90 34.13 -21.07
C SER A 148 -2.61 34.62 -19.65
N ASP A 149 -3.64 34.65 -18.81
CA ASP A 149 -3.60 35.26 -17.48
C ASP A 149 -2.92 34.36 -16.43
N THR A 150 -2.67 33.10 -16.76
CA THR A 150 -2.01 32.10 -15.91
C THR A 150 -0.86 31.40 -16.63
N ARG A 151 -0.36 32.02 -17.71
CA ARG A 151 0.75 31.51 -18.51
C ARG A 151 2.02 31.56 -17.67
N PHE A 152 2.73 30.44 -17.67
CA PHE A 152 4.14 30.42 -17.33
C PHE A 152 4.87 30.37 -18.67
N GLU A 153 5.74 31.35 -18.91
CA GLU A 153 6.49 31.54 -20.17
C GLU A 153 7.14 30.25 -20.68
N SER A 154 7.52 29.33 -19.78
CA SER A 154 8.18 28.05 -20.05
C SER A 154 7.28 26.92 -20.57
N ARG A 155 5.94 27.07 -20.62
CA ARG A 155 5.01 25.95 -20.94
C ARG A 155 4.22 26.11 -22.23
N SER A 156 3.67 27.30 -22.48
CA SER A 156 2.84 27.57 -23.67
C SER A 156 3.65 27.82 -24.94
N SER A 157 4.95 28.09 -24.79
CA SER A 157 5.92 28.24 -25.88
C SER A 157 6.39 26.89 -26.43
N VAL A 158 6.44 25.86 -25.58
CA VAL A 158 7.02 24.55 -25.90
C VAL A 158 6.01 23.59 -26.55
N MET A 159 4.75 23.61 -26.12
CA MET A 159 3.69 22.78 -26.71
C MET A 159 2.32 23.46 -26.64
N SER A 160 1.60 23.44 -27.76
CA SER A 160 0.23 23.97 -27.81
C SER A 160 -0.75 23.11 -27.00
N ARG A 161 -1.84 23.72 -26.52
CA ARG A 161 -2.91 23.00 -25.81
C ARG A 161 -3.44 21.84 -26.62
N ASP A 162 -3.65 22.06 -27.92
CA ASP A 162 -4.30 21.08 -28.79
C ASP A 162 -3.35 19.90 -29.07
N GLN A 163 -2.04 20.15 -29.19
CA GLN A 163 -1.03 19.09 -29.29
C GLN A 163 -0.97 18.25 -28.00
N PHE A 164 -0.97 18.90 -26.84
CA PHE A 164 -1.01 18.20 -25.56
C PHE A 164 -2.25 17.31 -25.42
N LEU A 165 -3.42 17.81 -25.84
CA LEU A 165 -4.68 17.06 -25.80
C LEU A 165 -4.67 15.88 -26.79
N GLU A 166 -4.06 16.06 -27.96
CA GLU A 166 -3.92 14.98 -28.96
C GLU A 166 -3.01 13.87 -28.43
N ILE A 167 -1.84 14.20 -27.85
CA ILE A 167 -0.95 13.23 -27.22
C ILE A 167 -1.68 12.51 -26.08
N LYS A 168 -2.36 13.25 -25.20
CA LYS A 168 -3.11 12.66 -24.08
C LYS A 168 -4.19 11.67 -24.56
N LYS A 169 -4.89 12.01 -25.64
CA LYS A 169 -5.95 11.18 -26.24
C LYS A 169 -5.38 9.91 -26.87
N SER A 170 -4.21 10.01 -27.48
CA SER A 170 -3.53 8.91 -28.18
C SER A 170 -2.59 8.10 -27.29
N LEU A 171 -2.40 8.49 -26.02
CA LEU A 171 -1.46 7.88 -25.10
C LEU A 171 -1.72 6.36 -24.93
N HIS A 172 -0.72 5.57 -25.31
CA HIS A 172 -0.81 4.12 -25.31
C HIS A 172 0.54 3.45 -25.04
N VAL A 173 0.51 2.20 -24.59
CA VAL A 173 1.70 1.45 -24.10
C VAL A 173 1.85 0.08 -24.78
N THR A 174 0.83 -0.37 -25.51
CA THR A 174 0.78 -1.72 -26.09
C THR A 174 0.27 -1.69 -27.51
N ASP A 175 0.68 -2.64 -28.34
CA ASP A 175 0.01 -2.84 -29.62
C ASP A 175 -1.31 -3.60 -29.42
N ASN A 176 -2.43 -3.06 -29.90
CA ASN A 176 -3.73 -3.73 -29.82
C ASN A 176 -3.83 -4.94 -30.78
N SER A 177 -2.99 -5.01 -31.81
CA SER A 177 -3.01 -6.11 -32.79
C SER A 177 -2.58 -7.46 -32.18
N VAL A 178 -1.72 -7.41 -31.16
CA VAL A 178 -1.18 -8.59 -30.46
C VAL A 178 -1.92 -8.93 -29.17
N GLN A 179 -3.01 -8.21 -28.85
CA GLN A 179 -3.71 -8.38 -27.60
C GLN A 179 -4.49 -9.71 -27.57
N SER A 180 -4.16 -10.58 -26.61
CA SER A 180 -4.90 -11.82 -26.36
C SER A 180 -6.38 -11.54 -26.06
N ASN A 181 -7.25 -12.47 -26.44
CA ASN A 181 -8.68 -12.34 -26.16
C ASN A 181 -8.94 -12.30 -24.65
N ARG A 182 -9.92 -11.50 -24.22
CA ARG A 182 -10.29 -11.31 -22.80
C ARG A 182 -10.82 -12.60 -22.15
N THR A 183 -11.25 -13.56 -22.97
CA THR A 183 -11.73 -14.88 -22.53
C THR A 183 -10.59 -15.87 -22.29
N ASP A 184 -9.35 -15.53 -22.63
CA ASP A 184 -8.19 -16.39 -22.38
C ASP A 184 -7.96 -16.54 -20.87
N ILE A 185 -7.76 -17.79 -20.44
CA ILE A 185 -7.43 -18.17 -19.06
C ILE A 185 -6.16 -17.46 -18.55
N ASN A 186 -5.23 -17.13 -19.45
CA ASN A 186 -3.98 -16.46 -19.15
C ASN A 186 -4.00 -14.97 -19.48
N PHE A 187 -5.18 -14.38 -19.74
CA PHE A 187 -5.30 -12.96 -20.06
C PHE A 187 -4.77 -12.07 -18.93
N ASP A 188 -3.72 -11.30 -19.22
CA ASP A 188 -3.23 -10.27 -18.30
C ASP A 188 -4.16 -9.06 -18.31
N ARG A 189 -4.92 -8.88 -17.21
CA ARG A 189 -5.84 -7.76 -17.04
C ARG A 189 -5.15 -6.39 -17.06
N ALA A 190 -3.86 -6.33 -16.75
CA ALA A 190 -3.06 -5.10 -16.81
C ALA A 190 -2.24 -4.98 -18.10
N ASN A 191 -2.53 -5.76 -19.15
CA ASN A 191 -1.77 -5.74 -20.39
C ASN A 191 -1.55 -4.32 -20.94
N LYS A 192 -2.58 -3.46 -20.93
CA LYS A 192 -2.53 -2.06 -21.41
C LYS A 192 -1.48 -1.16 -20.75
N VAL A 193 -0.91 -1.58 -19.63
CA VAL A 193 0.17 -0.87 -18.91
C VAL A 193 1.37 -1.76 -18.63
N ARG A 194 1.29 -3.07 -18.90
CA ARG A 194 2.29 -4.07 -18.52
C ARG A 194 3.69 -3.75 -19.05
N PRO A 195 3.89 -3.34 -20.32
CA PRO A 195 5.24 -3.07 -20.80
C PRO A 195 5.94 -1.95 -20.03
N LEU A 196 5.22 -0.84 -19.75
CA LEU A 196 5.77 0.27 -18.95
C LEU A 196 6.02 -0.16 -17.50
N LEU A 197 5.09 -0.92 -16.89
CA LEU A 197 5.31 -1.45 -15.53
C LEU A 197 6.57 -2.31 -15.47
N ASN A 198 6.85 -3.13 -16.49
CA ASN A 198 8.03 -3.99 -16.51
C ASN A 198 9.32 -3.18 -16.61
N ILE A 199 9.41 -2.19 -17.52
CA ILE A 199 10.61 -1.33 -17.65
C ILE A 199 10.92 -0.63 -16.33
N VAL A 200 9.91 0.02 -15.74
CA VAL A 200 10.09 0.76 -14.49
C VAL A 200 10.45 -0.18 -13.34
N LYS A 201 9.79 -1.34 -13.24
CA LYS A 201 10.07 -2.36 -12.23
C LYS A 201 11.49 -2.92 -12.35
N GLU A 202 11.98 -3.18 -13.56
CA GLU A 202 13.35 -3.62 -13.81
C GLU A 202 14.37 -2.59 -13.35
N ASN A 203 14.11 -1.30 -13.61
CA ASN A 203 15.00 -0.22 -13.15
C ASN A 203 14.99 -0.07 -11.63
N PHE A 204 13.83 -0.15 -10.98
CA PHE A 204 13.74 -0.12 -9.51
C PHE A 204 14.57 -1.25 -8.86
N ARG A 205 14.54 -2.44 -9.48
CA ARG A 205 15.25 -3.62 -8.97
C ARG A 205 16.77 -3.53 -9.08
N LYS A 206 17.30 -2.65 -9.95
CA LYS A 206 18.75 -2.40 -10.08
C LYS A 206 19.31 -1.59 -8.90
N ILE A 207 18.46 -0.90 -8.14
CA ILE A 207 18.90 -0.13 -6.98
C ILE A 207 19.31 -1.11 -5.86
N SER A 208 20.52 -0.93 -5.34
CA SER A 208 21.00 -1.65 -4.17
C SER A 208 20.08 -1.39 -2.97
N LYS A 209 19.77 -2.45 -2.23
CA LYS A 209 18.77 -2.43 -1.16
C LYS A 209 19.40 -2.08 0.18
N GLU A 210 18.68 -1.29 0.98
CA GLU A 210 19.03 -1.02 2.38
C GLU A 210 18.90 -2.24 3.30
N GLU A 211 19.57 -2.21 4.46
CA GLU A 211 19.41 -3.23 5.51
C GLU A 211 17.93 -3.40 5.90
N LYS A 212 17.23 -2.31 6.18
CA LYS A 212 15.85 -2.31 6.67
C LYS A 212 14.92 -2.06 5.49
N LEU A 213 14.02 -3.00 5.24
CA LEU A 213 13.05 -2.94 4.14
C LEU A 213 11.64 -3.03 4.69
N SER A 214 10.68 -2.35 4.07
CA SER A 214 9.27 -2.42 4.42
C SER A 214 8.43 -2.89 3.23
N ILE A 215 7.40 -3.68 3.47
CA ILE A 215 6.37 -4.00 2.48
C ILE A 215 5.05 -3.35 2.90
N ASP A 216 4.49 -2.55 2.00
CA ASP A 216 3.24 -1.83 2.24
C ASP A 216 2.40 -1.69 0.95
N GLU A 217 1.19 -1.17 1.09
CA GLU A 217 0.23 -0.93 0.02
C GLU A 217 0.22 0.55 -0.41
N GLN A 218 0.34 0.83 -1.70
CA GLN A 218 0.02 2.13 -2.29
C GLN A 218 -1.31 2.06 -3.04
N ILE A 219 -2.14 3.07 -2.81
CA ILE A 219 -3.46 3.18 -3.43
C ILE A 219 -3.40 4.22 -4.55
N ILE A 220 -3.94 3.88 -5.72
CA ILE A 220 -4.04 4.79 -6.87
C ILE A 220 -5.52 5.10 -7.12
N PRO A 221 -5.98 6.32 -6.77
CA PRO A 221 -7.38 6.65 -6.85
C PRO A 221 -7.98 6.56 -8.25
N PHE A 222 -9.14 5.89 -8.41
CA PHE A 222 -9.77 5.80 -9.74
C PHE A 222 -11.29 5.67 -9.74
N LYS A 223 -11.98 6.73 -10.22
CA LYS A 223 -13.45 6.79 -10.26
C LYS A 223 -14.10 6.03 -11.44
N GLY A 224 -13.34 5.62 -12.46
CA GLY A 224 -13.89 4.96 -13.66
C GLY A 224 -14.24 3.47 -13.49
N LYS A 225 -14.84 2.85 -14.51
CA LYS A 225 -15.18 1.40 -14.51
C LYS A 225 -13.92 0.56 -14.76
N SER A 226 -13.60 -0.35 -13.84
CA SER A 226 -12.52 -1.32 -14.03
C SER A 226 -12.67 -2.49 -13.05
N ILE A 227 -12.38 -3.70 -13.53
CA ILE A 227 -12.46 -4.96 -12.78
C ILE A 227 -11.31 -5.10 -11.77
N MET A 228 -10.18 -4.42 -12.01
CA MET A 228 -9.00 -4.50 -11.15
C MET A 228 -9.12 -3.63 -9.88
N LYS A 229 -10.13 -2.74 -9.81
CA LYS A 229 -10.34 -1.89 -8.62
C LYS A 229 -10.68 -2.73 -7.40
N GLN A 230 -10.20 -2.28 -6.25
CA GLN A 230 -10.54 -2.86 -4.95
C GLN A 230 -11.46 -1.93 -4.17
N HIS A 231 -12.44 -2.54 -3.52
CA HIS A 231 -13.29 -1.82 -2.58
C HIS A 231 -12.57 -1.64 -1.24
N MET A 232 -12.36 -0.41 -0.81
CA MET A 232 -11.70 -0.04 0.43
C MET A 232 -12.60 0.90 1.25
N PRO A 233 -13.48 0.36 2.11
CA PRO A 233 -14.52 1.14 2.78
C PRO A 233 -13.97 2.24 3.69
N ASN A 234 -12.75 2.06 4.20
CA ASN A 234 -12.12 2.96 5.18
C ASN A 234 -11.24 4.04 4.53
N LYS A 235 -11.27 4.20 3.20
CA LYS A 235 -10.51 5.23 2.47
C LYS A 235 -11.47 6.29 1.88
N PRO A 236 -11.03 7.57 1.74
CA PRO A 236 -11.87 8.64 1.19
C PRO A 236 -12.44 8.30 -0.19
N ASN A 237 -11.63 7.67 -1.04
CA ASN A 237 -12.09 6.99 -2.24
C ASN A 237 -12.24 5.50 -1.95
N ARG A 238 -13.45 4.96 -2.12
CA ARG A 238 -13.74 3.55 -1.79
C ARG A 238 -13.35 2.57 -2.89
N TRP A 239 -12.95 3.03 -4.06
CA TRP A 239 -12.74 2.18 -5.24
C TRP A 239 -11.49 2.59 -6.00
N ASP A 240 -10.38 1.91 -5.74
CA ASP A 240 -9.09 2.34 -6.27
C ASP A 240 -8.24 1.14 -6.74
N TYR A 241 -7.19 1.41 -7.51
CA TYR A 241 -6.18 0.40 -7.79
C TYR A 241 -5.25 0.24 -6.60
N LYS A 242 -4.65 -0.94 -6.46
CA LYS A 242 -3.73 -1.27 -5.38
C LYS A 242 -2.39 -1.73 -5.95
N MET A 243 -1.31 -1.22 -5.39
CA MET A 243 0.04 -1.70 -5.60
C MET A 243 0.63 -2.15 -4.27
N PHE A 244 1.40 -3.22 -4.29
CA PHE A 244 2.21 -3.66 -3.15
C PHE A 244 3.66 -3.27 -3.43
N LEU A 245 4.31 -2.58 -2.51
CA LEU A 245 5.65 -2.02 -2.70
C LEU A 245 6.62 -2.66 -1.71
N LEU A 246 7.86 -2.88 -2.15
CA LEU A 246 9.02 -3.12 -1.30
C LEU A 246 9.83 -1.82 -1.25
N VAL A 247 9.93 -1.21 -0.07
CA VAL A 247 10.56 0.11 0.12
C VAL A 247 11.69 0.08 1.14
N GLY A 248 12.64 1.01 1.02
CA GLY A 248 13.68 1.27 2.00
C GLY A 248 13.09 1.83 3.29
N GLY A 249 13.46 1.25 4.42
CA GLY A 249 12.95 1.64 5.73
C GLY A 249 13.46 3.00 6.20
N LYS A 250 14.59 3.49 5.65
CA LYS A 250 15.15 4.81 5.97
C LYS A 250 14.89 5.82 4.85
N SER A 251 15.18 5.47 3.61
CA SER A 251 15.05 6.42 2.47
C SER A 251 13.64 6.54 1.92
N GLY A 252 12.79 5.53 2.11
CA GLY A 252 11.50 5.42 1.41
C GLY A 252 11.62 5.06 -0.07
N ILE A 253 12.81 4.73 -0.58
CA ILE A 253 13.02 4.33 -1.98
C ILE A 253 12.25 3.05 -2.28
N CYS A 254 11.50 3.01 -3.37
CA CYS A 254 10.83 1.80 -3.84
C CYS A 254 11.80 0.93 -4.66
N TYR A 255 12.04 -0.30 -4.21
CA TYR A 255 12.93 -1.27 -4.87
C TYR A 255 12.21 -2.28 -5.75
N ASP A 256 10.96 -2.58 -5.42
CA ASP A 256 10.12 -3.47 -6.23
C ASP A 256 8.64 -3.19 -5.97
N PHE A 257 7.77 -3.56 -6.91
CA PHE A 257 6.33 -3.45 -6.71
C PHE A 257 5.52 -4.52 -7.46
N ILE A 258 4.32 -4.81 -6.98
CA ILE A 258 3.34 -5.68 -7.64
C ILE A 258 2.06 -4.90 -7.86
N PHE A 259 1.68 -4.71 -9.14
CA PHE A 259 0.39 -4.13 -9.50
C PHE A 259 -0.73 -5.16 -9.36
N TYR A 260 -1.69 -4.90 -8.49
CA TYR A 260 -2.74 -5.86 -8.20
C TYR A 260 -3.85 -5.85 -9.25
N THR A 261 -4.09 -7.00 -9.88
CA THR A 261 -5.07 -7.17 -10.97
C THR A 261 -6.36 -7.87 -10.53
N GLY A 262 -6.55 -8.06 -9.23
CA GLY A 262 -7.71 -8.75 -8.65
C GLY A 262 -7.41 -10.19 -8.22
N LYS A 263 -8.44 -10.95 -7.85
CA LYS A 263 -8.28 -12.33 -7.38
C LYS A 263 -7.77 -13.22 -8.52
N ASN A 264 -6.63 -13.86 -8.26
CA ASN A 264 -6.12 -15.01 -9.01
C ASN A 264 -6.21 -16.24 -8.12
N ASP A 265 -6.65 -17.37 -8.68
CA ASP A 265 -6.85 -18.62 -7.93
C ASP A 265 -5.56 -19.43 -7.74
N LYS A 266 -4.47 -19.05 -8.42
CA LYS A 266 -3.15 -19.70 -8.35
C LYS A 266 -2.33 -19.23 -7.13
N LYS A 267 -2.84 -19.41 -5.91
CA LYS A 267 -2.13 -19.02 -4.66
C LYS A 267 -1.59 -20.23 -3.92
N LYS A 268 -0.29 -20.26 -3.64
CA LYS A 268 0.39 -21.41 -3.01
C LYS A 268 0.31 -21.35 -1.49
N HIS A 269 0.61 -20.19 -0.90
CA HIS A 269 0.73 -20.03 0.55
C HIS A 269 -0.36 -19.13 1.15
N GLY A 270 -1.16 -18.49 0.30
CA GLY A 270 -2.21 -17.54 0.66
C GLY A 270 -1.88 -16.15 0.11
N PHE A 271 -2.92 -15.33 -0.11
CA PHE A 271 -2.77 -14.08 -0.87
C PHE A 271 -1.63 -13.17 -0.39
N CYS A 272 -1.66 -12.81 0.89
CA CYS A 272 -0.68 -11.86 1.42
C CYS A 272 0.71 -12.49 1.56
N THR A 273 0.76 -13.80 1.87
CA THR A 273 2.03 -14.54 1.95
C THR A 273 2.72 -14.60 0.59
N ASP A 274 1.99 -14.91 -0.48
CA ASP A 274 2.57 -15.00 -1.83
C ASP A 274 3.11 -13.63 -2.27
N ILE A 275 2.38 -12.53 -2.01
CA ILE A 275 2.88 -11.16 -2.29
C ILE A 275 4.20 -10.86 -1.57
N VAL A 276 4.28 -11.19 -0.27
CA VAL A 276 5.50 -10.95 0.51
C VAL A 276 6.65 -11.78 -0.04
N LEU A 277 6.40 -13.05 -0.38
CA LEU A 277 7.43 -13.92 -0.93
C LEU A 277 7.91 -13.41 -2.29
N ASP A 278 7.00 -13.06 -3.21
CA ASP A 278 7.30 -12.55 -4.54
C ASP A 278 8.15 -11.27 -4.48
N LEU A 279 7.83 -10.34 -3.57
CA LEU A 279 8.65 -9.13 -3.37
C LEU A 279 10.02 -9.46 -2.76
N CYS A 280 10.06 -10.39 -1.81
CA CYS A 280 11.31 -10.84 -1.16
C CYS A 280 12.23 -11.61 -2.10
N GLU A 281 11.77 -12.14 -3.24
CA GLU A 281 12.64 -12.83 -4.22
C GLU A 281 13.76 -11.93 -4.74
N THR A 282 13.51 -10.61 -4.80
CA THR A 282 14.48 -9.63 -5.25
C THR A 282 15.46 -9.17 -4.17
N VAL A 283 15.26 -9.59 -2.93
CA VAL A 283 16.13 -9.22 -1.80
C VAL A 283 17.36 -10.14 -1.80
N PRO A 284 18.59 -9.59 -1.83
CA PRO A 284 19.80 -10.38 -1.77
C PRO A 284 19.82 -11.34 -0.59
N ARG A 285 20.17 -12.59 -0.87
CA ARG A 285 20.27 -13.63 0.16
C ARG A 285 21.58 -13.49 0.92
N PHE A 286 21.57 -13.89 2.18
CA PHE A 286 22.76 -13.98 3.04
C PHE A 286 23.43 -12.63 3.41
N ILE A 287 22.79 -11.48 3.13
CA ILE A 287 23.26 -10.13 3.52
C ILE A 287 22.54 -9.59 4.77
N ASN A 288 21.68 -10.40 5.41
CA ASN A 288 20.97 -10.03 6.65
C ASN A 288 20.01 -8.82 6.54
N HIS A 289 19.34 -8.65 5.38
CA HIS A 289 18.24 -7.69 5.25
C HIS A 289 17.09 -8.01 6.23
N LYS A 290 16.50 -6.97 6.80
CA LYS A 290 15.40 -7.00 7.77
C LYS A 290 14.14 -6.49 7.09
N VAL A 291 13.21 -7.38 6.76
CA VAL A 291 11.94 -7.01 6.11
C VAL A 291 10.83 -6.86 7.16
N TYR A 292 10.20 -5.70 7.18
CA TYR A 292 9.04 -5.34 8.00
C TYR A 292 7.79 -5.30 7.13
N PHE A 293 6.65 -5.71 7.67
CA PHE A 293 5.37 -5.62 6.98
C PHE A 293 4.23 -5.70 7.97
N ASP A 294 3.09 -5.14 7.57
CA ASP A 294 1.95 -5.01 8.45
C ASP A 294 1.27 -6.35 8.78
N ASN A 295 0.40 -6.35 9.81
CA ASN A 295 -0.41 -7.52 10.18
C ASN A 295 -1.21 -8.08 9.02
N TYR A 296 -1.64 -7.21 8.10
CA TYR A 296 -2.30 -7.61 6.85
C TYR A 296 -1.51 -8.70 6.10
N PHE A 297 -0.17 -8.61 6.13
CA PHE A 297 0.76 -9.51 5.50
C PHE A 297 1.27 -10.64 6.42
N THR A 298 1.02 -10.55 7.72
CA THR A 298 1.34 -11.60 8.70
C THR A 298 0.36 -12.78 8.64
N THR A 299 0.21 -13.41 7.47
CA THR A 299 -0.37 -14.77 7.38
C THR A 299 0.66 -15.81 7.74
N ILE A 300 1.22 -15.67 8.93
CA ILE A 300 1.51 -16.91 9.62
C ILE A 300 0.16 -17.59 9.83
N ARG A 301 0.01 -18.75 9.19
CA ARG A 301 -0.89 -19.76 9.72
C ARG A 301 -0.34 -20.13 11.09
N LEU A 302 -0.98 -19.67 12.17
CA LEU A 302 -0.78 -20.29 13.49
C LEU A 302 -0.98 -21.78 13.25
N GLN A 303 0.11 -22.54 13.27
CA GLN A 303 0.11 -23.91 12.77
C GLN A 303 -0.81 -24.81 13.62
N TYR A 304 -1.18 -24.33 14.81
CA TYR A 304 -2.07 -24.95 15.78
C TYR A 304 -3.13 -23.94 16.21
N ARG A 305 -4.15 -23.66 15.39
CA ARG A 305 -5.29 -22.82 15.83
C ARG A 305 -6.26 -23.68 16.63
N ILE A 306 -6.83 -23.13 17.70
CA ILE A 306 -8.02 -23.73 18.33
C ILE A 306 -9.14 -23.74 17.29
N ASN A 307 -9.54 -24.92 16.83
CA ASN A 307 -10.52 -25.12 15.77
C ASN A 307 -11.86 -25.59 16.36
N VAL A 308 -12.45 -24.77 17.24
CA VAL A 308 -13.77 -25.01 17.83
C VAL A 308 -14.78 -24.04 17.21
N GLY A 309 -15.87 -24.60 16.66
CA GLY A 309 -16.99 -23.83 16.11
C GLY A 309 -17.75 -23.09 17.20
N SER A 310 -18.18 -21.86 16.92
CA SER A 310 -19.09 -21.11 17.81
C SER A 310 -19.79 -20.03 17.01
N LYS A 311 -21.10 -19.84 17.26
CA LYS A 311 -21.90 -18.75 16.71
C LYS A 311 -21.76 -17.44 17.51
N LYS A 312 -21.16 -17.50 18.71
CA LYS A 312 -20.97 -16.34 19.59
C LYS A 312 -19.62 -15.67 19.30
N TYR A 313 -19.63 -14.39 18.90
CA TYR A 313 -18.42 -13.68 18.45
C TYR A 313 -17.31 -13.61 19.51
N TYR A 314 -17.67 -13.38 20.78
CA TYR A 314 -16.69 -13.24 21.87
C TYR A 314 -15.93 -14.54 22.16
N ILE A 315 -16.54 -15.71 21.93
CA ILE A 315 -15.87 -17.01 22.05
C ILE A 315 -14.74 -17.14 21.03
N LYS A 316 -14.93 -16.63 19.80
CA LYS A 316 -13.88 -16.59 18.78
C LYS A 316 -12.72 -15.69 19.19
N ILE A 317 -13.00 -14.57 19.88
CA ILE A 317 -11.96 -13.67 20.42
C ILE A 317 -11.18 -14.37 21.54
N ILE A 318 -11.86 -14.99 22.50
CA ILE A 318 -11.22 -15.73 23.62
C ILE A 318 -10.28 -16.81 23.09
N PHE A 319 -10.71 -17.63 22.12
CA PHE A 319 -9.85 -18.66 21.54
C PHE A 319 -8.63 -18.09 20.81
N ARG A 320 -8.78 -16.92 20.17
CA ARG A 320 -7.65 -16.22 19.54
C ARG A 320 -6.66 -15.69 20.57
N LEU A 321 -7.14 -15.17 21.69
CA LEU A 321 -6.29 -14.71 22.79
C LEU A 321 -5.50 -15.87 23.40
N ILE A 322 -6.12 -17.03 23.63
CA ILE A 322 -5.43 -18.23 24.12
C ILE A 322 -4.31 -18.67 23.14
N ASP A 323 -4.62 -18.77 21.85
CA ASP A 323 -3.62 -19.12 20.83
C ASP A 323 -2.45 -18.12 20.80
N LEU A 324 -2.74 -16.82 20.88
CA LEU A 324 -1.73 -15.75 20.88
C LEU A 324 -0.85 -15.81 22.14
N SER A 325 -1.44 -16.05 23.32
CA SER A 325 -0.73 -16.20 24.58
C SER A 325 0.25 -17.38 24.54
N VAL A 326 -0.14 -18.52 23.97
CA VAL A 326 0.76 -19.69 23.83
C VAL A 326 1.95 -19.37 22.92
N VAL A 327 1.73 -18.66 21.80
CA VAL A 327 2.82 -18.29 20.88
C VAL A 327 3.77 -17.26 21.50
N ASN A 328 3.23 -16.30 22.24
CA ASN A 328 4.04 -15.33 22.97
C ASN A 328 4.86 -16.03 24.07
N ALA A 329 4.26 -16.92 24.85
CA ALA A 329 4.96 -17.70 25.88
C ALA A 329 6.08 -18.56 25.30
N TRP A 330 5.86 -19.23 24.16
CA TRP A 330 6.90 -19.99 23.47
C TRP A 330 8.05 -19.12 22.95
N SER A 331 7.73 -17.91 22.46
CA SER A 331 8.75 -16.95 22.02
C SER A 331 9.64 -16.49 23.17
N LEU A 332 9.04 -16.24 24.35
CA LEU A 332 9.78 -15.93 25.59
C LEU A 332 10.64 -17.10 26.05
N TYR A 333 10.08 -18.32 26.08
CA TYR A 333 10.82 -19.55 26.39
C TYR A 333 12.06 -19.70 25.50
N ARG A 334 11.91 -19.52 24.18
CA ARG A 334 13.03 -19.59 23.24
C ARG A 334 14.12 -18.56 23.50
N ARG A 335 13.72 -17.32 23.83
CA ARG A 335 14.66 -16.26 24.19
C ARG A 335 15.45 -16.64 25.43
N HIS A 336 14.79 -17.22 26.44
CA HIS A 336 15.43 -17.67 27.67
C HIS A 336 16.42 -18.83 27.40
N CYS A 337 16.02 -19.83 26.60
CA CYS A 337 16.92 -20.93 26.22
C CYS A 337 18.19 -20.45 25.49
N TRP A 338 18.08 -19.39 24.69
CA TRP A 338 19.23 -18.78 24.03
C TRP A 338 20.17 -18.05 25.00
N GLN A 339 19.62 -17.34 25.98
CA GLN A 339 20.42 -16.69 27.04
C GLN A 339 21.18 -17.73 27.88
N LEU A 340 20.57 -18.88 28.13
CA LEU A 340 21.18 -20.02 28.83
C LEU A 340 22.13 -20.86 27.95
N LYS A 341 22.37 -20.47 26.69
CA LYS A 341 23.23 -21.16 25.72
C LYS A 341 22.88 -22.66 25.55
N LEU A 342 21.60 -23.02 25.67
CA LEU A 342 21.16 -24.41 25.51
C LEU A 342 21.38 -24.88 24.05
N PRO A 343 21.86 -26.12 23.84
CA PRO A 343 22.05 -26.65 22.50
C PRO A 343 20.71 -26.80 21.79
N LYS A 344 20.72 -26.62 20.47
CA LYS A 344 19.48 -26.52 19.66
C LYS A 344 18.56 -27.74 19.77
N LYS A 345 19.10 -28.92 20.10
CA LYS A 345 18.36 -30.18 20.29
C LYS A 345 17.47 -30.17 21.53
N ASP A 346 17.81 -29.39 22.54
CA ASP A 346 17.12 -29.38 23.84
C ASP A 346 16.04 -28.29 23.93
N ILE A 347 15.93 -27.45 22.89
CA ILE A 347 14.91 -26.39 22.80
C ILE A 347 13.65 -26.97 22.16
N MET A 348 12.55 -26.99 22.92
CA MET A 348 11.26 -27.51 22.48
C MET A 348 10.70 -26.76 21.27
N SER A 349 10.14 -27.52 20.32
CA SER A 349 9.34 -26.97 19.22
C SER A 349 8.05 -26.33 19.75
N LEU A 350 7.41 -25.46 18.97
CA LEU A 350 6.13 -24.85 19.35
C LEU A 350 5.05 -25.90 19.63
N LEU A 351 5.03 -27.00 18.87
CA LEU A 351 4.11 -28.12 19.07
C LEU A 351 4.36 -28.80 20.41
N THR A 352 5.61 -29.18 20.68
CA THR A 352 6.01 -29.85 21.93
C THR A 352 5.72 -28.98 23.14
N PHE A 353 6.02 -27.68 23.04
CA PHE A 353 5.73 -26.71 24.09
C PHE A 353 4.22 -26.59 24.37
N ARG A 354 3.39 -26.54 23.32
CA ARG A 354 1.93 -26.52 23.44
C ARG A 354 1.38 -27.80 24.06
N ILE A 355 1.89 -28.98 23.66
CA ILE A 355 1.51 -30.27 24.24
C ILE A 355 1.82 -30.31 25.72
N ASN A 356 3.01 -29.82 26.14
CA ASN A 356 3.37 -29.75 27.55
C ASN A 356 2.41 -28.87 28.36
N ILE A 357 2.10 -27.67 27.87
CA ILE A 357 1.10 -26.78 28.51
C ILE A 357 -0.24 -27.50 28.63
N ALA A 358 -0.74 -28.08 27.53
CA ALA A 358 -2.02 -28.78 27.53
C ALA A 358 -2.04 -29.96 28.52
N THR A 359 -0.97 -30.76 28.56
CA THR A 359 -0.85 -31.91 29.45
C THR A 359 -0.84 -31.50 30.91
N VAL A 360 -0.09 -30.43 31.26
CA VAL A 360 -0.06 -29.90 32.62
C VAL A 360 -1.44 -29.36 33.02
N LEU A 361 -2.10 -28.61 32.15
CA LEU A 361 -3.45 -28.05 32.42
C LEU A 361 -4.52 -29.14 32.55
N LEU A 362 -4.40 -30.25 31.82
CA LEU A 362 -5.34 -31.38 31.94
C LEU A 362 -5.10 -32.24 33.19
N LYS A 363 -3.89 -32.22 33.74
CA LYS A 363 -3.50 -33.01 34.93
C LYS A 363 -3.55 -32.22 36.24
N SER A 364 -3.78 -30.91 36.19
CA SER A 364 -3.70 -30.04 37.37
C SER A 364 -4.94 -30.13 38.29
N SER A 365 -5.95 -30.93 37.95
CA SER A 365 -7.09 -31.22 38.83
C SER A 365 -7.66 -32.62 38.56
N PRO A 366 -8.08 -33.37 39.60
CA PRO A 366 -8.82 -34.62 39.41
C PRO A 366 -10.13 -34.36 38.63
N PRO A 367 -10.58 -35.29 37.78
CA PRO A 367 -11.81 -35.10 37.03
C PRO A 367 -12.98 -34.90 37.99
N PRO A 368 -13.86 -33.90 37.77
CA PRO A 368 -15.06 -33.75 38.57
C PRO A 368 -15.90 -35.03 38.46
N SER A 369 -16.48 -35.47 39.59
CA SER A 369 -17.42 -36.58 39.62
C SER A 369 -18.50 -36.37 38.56
N ILE A 370 -18.63 -37.31 37.61
CA ILE A 370 -19.57 -37.21 36.50
C ILE A 370 -21.00 -37.15 37.07
N ILE A 371 -21.58 -35.96 37.10
CA ILE A 371 -23.03 -35.82 37.33
C ILE A 371 -23.70 -36.34 36.06
N LYS A 372 -24.36 -37.50 36.15
CA LYS A 372 -25.18 -38.04 35.06
C LYS A 372 -26.36 -37.07 34.85
N CYS A 373 -26.26 -36.17 33.88
CA CYS A 373 -27.41 -35.38 33.44
C CYS A 373 -28.44 -36.32 32.83
N GLY A 374 -29.61 -36.45 33.48
CA GLY A 374 -30.74 -37.22 32.98
C GLY A 374 -31.25 -36.67 31.64
N ARG A 375 -31.83 -37.56 30.83
CA ARG A 375 -32.45 -37.25 29.55
C ARG A 375 -33.64 -36.29 29.79
N PRO A 376 -33.79 -35.19 29.03
CA PRO A 376 -34.98 -34.34 29.16
C PRO A 376 -36.22 -35.13 28.71
N SER A 377 -37.25 -35.13 29.55
CA SER A 377 -38.57 -35.71 29.29
C SER A 377 -39.30 -35.00 28.15
#